data_AF-A0A921HQY7-F1
#
_entry.id   AF-A0A921HQY7-F1
#
_cell.length_a   1.000
_cell.length_b   1.000
_cell.length_c   1.000
_cell.angle_alpha   90.00
_cell.angle_beta   90.00
_cell.angle_gamma   90.00
#
_symmetry.space_group_name_H-M   'P 1'
#
loop_
_entity.id
_entity.type
_entity.pdbx_description
1 polymer ?
#
loop_
_entity_poly.entity_id
_entity_poly.type
_entity_poly.pdbx_seq_one_letter_code
_entity_poly.pdbx_strand_id
1 'polypeptide(L)'
;MKLTPMMQQYQAVKNAHPDQILFFRLGDFYEMFMDDALLVSKELELTLTKRSTAGDGIPMCGVPYHSAEPYINKLVNRGYKVAICEQIGDPKAKGLTKREVIKIVTPGTVMSEAALSGSKNNYITLIYEENQQIVLAGADITTGECFYGLYDGADRCQLLLDELYRLMMPELLLVKPFSFEDKLRDFLALRMPNCLVNEMDSVSAHVDDRIIQHFNAQNRPENEQVKKAVATLLDYAHDTVKTDLSHLNRLTYLDSSKALFIDTYTLRNLEITRNLRDGGKKDTLYDAVSYTHL
;
A
#
# COMPACT_ATOMS: atom_id res chain seq x y z
N MET A 1 7.32 14.14 -32.94
CA MET A 1 7.69 15.41 -32.26
C MET A 1 8.86 15.16 -31.33
N LYS A 2 9.84 16.06 -31.27
CA LYS A 2 10.99 15.91 -30.36
C LYS A 2 10.59 16.45 -28.98
N LEU A 3 10.42 15.57 -28.00
CA LEU A 3 10.17 15.95 -26.60
C LEU A 3 11.31 16.82 -26.07
N THR A 4 10.99 17.78 -25.21
CA THR A 4 12.03 18.56 -24.51
C THR A 4 12.84 17.64 -23.59
N PRO A 5 14.11 17.96 -23.28
CA PRO A 5 14.92 17.13 -22.39
C PRO A 5 14.25 16.81 -21.04
N MET A 6 13.49 17.77 -20.49
CA MET A 6 12.70 17.56 -19.26
C MET A 6 11.59 16.54 -19.49
N MET A 7 10.80 16.66 -20.56
CA MET A 7 9.74 15.70 -20.84
C MET A 7 10.27 14.31 -21.17
N GLN A 8 11.47 14.19 -21.72
CA GLN A 8 12.15 12.91 -21.90
C GLN A 8 12.48 12.26 -20.55
N GLN A 9 12.98 13.03 -19.58
CA GLN A 9 13.18 12.53 -18.21
C GLN A 9 11.85 12.15 -17.55
N TYR A 10 10.82 12.98 -17.66
CA TYR A 10 9.49 12.66 -17.13
C TYR A 10 8.98 11.33 -17.69
N GLN A 11 9.04 11.15 -19.01
CA GLN A 11 8.58 9.92 -19.65
C GLN A 11 9.40 8.71 -19.22
N ALA A 12 10.73 8.87 -19.08
CA ALA A 12 11.59 7.79 -18.60
C ALA A 12 11.21 7.36 -17.18
N VAL A 13 10.97 8.31 -16.27
CA VAL A 13 10.51 8.01 -14.91
C VAL A 13 9.11 7.40 -14.93
N LYS A 14 8.16 7.99 -15.68
CA LYS A 14 6.79 7.47 -15.77
C LYS A 14 6.72 6.06 -16.36
N ASN A 15 7.57 5.73 -17.33
CA ASN A 15 7.65 4.38 -17.90
C ASN A 15 8.15 3.35 -16.89
N ALA A 16 8.96 3.75 -15.91
CA ALA A 16 9.38 2.89 -14.80
C ALA A 16 8.31 2.76 -13.70
N HIS A 17 7.29 3.62 -13.73
CA HIS A 17 6.21 3.69 -12.75
C HIS A 17 4.83 3.85 -13.43
N PRO A 18 4.45 2.92 -14.34
CA PRO A 18 3.32 3.12 -15.25
C PRO A 18 1.96 3.22 -14.53
N ASP A 19 1.80 2.45 -13.45
CA ASP A 19 0.61 2.30 -12.62
C ASP A 19 0.58 3.25 -11.41
N GLN A 20 1.49 4.24 -11.35
CA GLN A 20 1.62 5.19 -10.25
C GLN A 20 1.47 6.62 -10.75
N ILE A 21 0.72 7.45 -10.04
CA ILE A 21 0.61 8.88 -10.35
C ILE A 21 1.95 9.53 -10.03
N LEU A 22 2.62 10.13 -11.03
CA LEU A 22 3.96 10.68 -10.87
C LEU A 22 3.90 12.16 -10.48
N PHE A 23 4.14 12.45 -9.21
CA PHE A 23 4.35 13.80 -8.71
C PHE A 23 5.79 14.21 -9.03
N PHE A 24 5.98 14.93 -10.14
CA PHE A 24 7.30 15.28 -10.64
C PHE A 24 7.70 16.69 -10.19
N ARG A 25 8.76 16.78 -9.37
CA ARG A 25 9.23 18.05 -8.80
C ARG A 25 9.74 18.99 -9.88
N LEU A 26 9.11 20.17 -10.00
CA LEU A 26 9.54 21.27 -10.86
C LEU A 26 9.43 22.60 -10.12
N GLY A 27 10.58 23.17 -9.75
CA GLY A 27 10.61 24.42 -8.97
C GLY A 27 9.92 24.21 -7.62
N ASP A 28 8.89 25.02 -7.34
CA ASP A 28 8.08 24.94 -6.10
C ASP A 28 6.78 24.12 -6.25
N PHE A 29 6.64 23.38 -7.34
CA PHE A 29 5.47 22.54 -7.59
C PHE A 29 5.85 21.07 -7.75
N TYR A 30 4.87 20.21 -7.47
CA TYR A 30 4.78 18.90 -8.12
C TYR A 30 3.85 19.05 -9.31
N GLU A 31 4.35 18.74 -10.50
CA GLU A 31 3.59 18.75 -11.73
C GLU A 31 3.32 17.31 -12.20
N MET A 32 2.12 17.08 -12.71
CA MET A 32 1.70 15.84 -13.36
C MET A 32 1.38 16.19 -14.81
N PHE A 33 1.67 15.27 -15.73
CA PHE A 33 1.47 15.48 -17.17
C PHE A 33 0.65 14.35 -17.80
N MET A 34 0.06 14.64 -18.96
CA MET A 34 -0.67 13.66 -19.78
C MET A 34 -1.80 13.00 -18.98
N ASP A 35 -1.89 11.68 -18.97
CA ASP A 35 -2.98 10.93 -18.33
C ASP A 35 -3.04 11.17 -16.82
N ASP A 36 -1.88 11.31 -16.15
CA ASP A 36 -1.84 11.64 -14.72
C ASP A 36 -2.45 13.03 -14.46
N ALA A 37 -2.23 14.00 -15.36
CA ALA A 37 -2.83 15.33 -15.24
C ALA A 37 -4.34 15.29 -15.41
N LEU A 38 -4.82 14.55 -16.42
CA LEU A 38 -6.25 14.40 -16.69
C LEU A 38 -6.97 13.70 -15.52
N LEU A 39 -6.38 12.62 -15.00
CA LEU A 39 -6.89 11.89 -13.87
C LEU A 39 -6.92 12.77 -12.61
N VAL A 40 -5.77 13.33 -12.21
CA VAL A 40 -5.66 14.04 -10.93
C VAL A 40 -6.46 15.34 -10.93
N SER A 41 -6.50 16.07 -12.05
CA SER A 41 -7.32 17.29 -12.13
C SER A 41 -8.81 17.02 -11.90
N LYS A 42 -9.32 15.89 -12.41
CA LYS A 42 -10.69 15.45 -12.16
C LYS A 42 -10.88 14.97 -10.74
N GLU A 43 -10.00 14.10 -10.24
CA GLU A 43 -10.12 13.51 -8.91
C GLU A 43 -10.04 14.58 -7.80
N LEU A 44 -9.13 15.53 -7.94
CA LEU A 44 -8.85 16.53 -6.91
C LEU A 44 -9.42 17.92 -7.22
N GLU A 45 -10.20 18.05 -8.30
CA GLU A 45 -10.79 19.31 -8.77
C GLU A 45 -9.73 20.42 -8.99
N LEU A 46 -8.57 20.04 -9.53
CA LEU A 46 -7.50 20.99 -9.86
C LEU A 46 -7.72 21.60 -11.23
N THR A 47 -7.24 22.83 -11.40
CA THR A 47 -7.19 23.47 -12.71
C THR A 47 -6.27 22.70 -13.65
N LEU A 48 -6.86 22.09 -14.68
CA LEU A 48 -6.12 21.49 -15.79
C LEU A 48 -5.66 22.59 -16.75
N THR A 49 -4.37 22.64 -17.02
CA THR A 49 -3.76 23.59 -17.96
C THR A 49 -2.98 22.82 -19.03
N LYS A 50 -2.28 23.55 -19.91
CA LYS A 50 -1.43 22.96 -20.94
C LYS A 50 -0.05 23.59 -20.89
N ARG A 51 0.98 22.75 -20.88
CA ARG A 51 2.36 23.19 -21.08
C ARG A 51 2.58 23.46 -22.57
N SER A 52 3.03 24.67 -22.89
CA SER A 52 3.31 25.08 -24.26
C SER A 52 4.42 24.21 -24.87
N THR A 53 4.10 23.58 -26.00
CA THR A 53 5.03 22.85 -26.87
C THR A 53 4.76 23.27 -28.31
N ALA A 54 5.61 22.87 -29.26
CA ALA A 54 5.31 23.03 -30.68
C ALA A 54 4.15 22.08 -31.07
N GLY A 55 2.90 22.49 -30.84
CA GLY A 55 1.68 21.69 -31.06
C GLY A 55 0.55 22.04 -30.08
N ASP A 56 -0.38 21.10 -29.86
CA ASP A 56 -1.60 21.26 -29.05
C ASP A 56 -1.39 21.41 -27.52
N GLY A 57 -0.13 21.50 -27.10
CA GLY A 57 0.28 21.54 -25.69
C GLY A 57 0.15 20.18 -24.98
N ILE A 58 0.89 20.00 -23.89
CA ILE A 58 0.81 18.79 -23.05
C ILE A 58 -0.11 19.10 -21.86
N PRO A 59 -1.19 18.33 -21.63
CA PRO A 59 -2.02 18.49 -20.44
C PRO A 59 -1.18 18.44 -19.17
N MET A 60 -1.40 19.38 -18.25
CA MET A 60 -0.68 19.45 -16.99
C MET A 60 -1.57 19.99 -15.86
N CYS A 61 -1.33 19.50 -14.66
CA CYS A 61 -1.81 20.11 -13.42
C CYS A 61 -0.71 20.01 -12.37
N GLY A 62 -0.79 20.79 -11.31
CA GLY A 62 0.20 20.73 -10.26
C GLY A 62 -0.29 21.27 -8.94
N VAL A 63 0.46 20.94 -7.89
CA VAL A 63 0.19 21.38 -6.52
C VAL A 63 1.47 21.97 -5.92
N PRO A 64 1.37 22.98 -5.04
CA PRO A 64 2.53 23.50 -4.31
C PRO A 64 3.15 22.40 -3.45
N TYR A 65 4.47 22.25 -3.49
CA TYR A 65 5.11 21.09 -2.87
C TYR A 65 5.03 21.06 -1.35
N HIS A 66 5.14 22.24 -0.72
CA HIS A 66 4.99 22.41 0.72
C HIS A 66 3.60 22.02 1.22
N SER A 67 2.62 21.89 0.32
CA SER A 67 1.24 21.56 0.64
C SER A 67 0.74 20.39 -0.20
N ALA A 68 1.64 19.52 -0.67
CA ALA A 68 1.29 18.38 -1.51
C ALA A 68 0.66 17.22 -0.72
N GLU A 69 1.01 17.08 0.57
CA GLU A 69 0.58 15.97 1.42
C GLU A 69 -0.94 15.78 1.49
N PRO A 70 -1.78 16.82 1.68
CA PRO A 70 -3.24 16.66 1.63
C PRO A 70 -3.77 16.11 0.30
N TYR A 71 -3.12 16.46 -0.83
CA TYR A 71 -3.51 15.97 -2.16
C TYR A 71 -3.10 14.50 -2.35
N ILE A 72 -1.90 14.15 -1.90
CA ILE A 72 -1.41 12.77 -1.89
C ILE A 72 -2.36 11.89 -1.07
N ASN A 73 -2.72 12.33 0.13
CA ASN A 73 -3.62 11.59 1.02
C ASN A 73 -5.00 11.38 0.42
N LYS A 74 -5.55 12.38 -0.28
CA LYS A 74 -6.83 12.24 -1.00
C LYS A 74 -6.75 11.19 -2.11
N LEU A 75 -5.66 11.14 -2.87
CA LEU A 75 -5.45 10.13 -3.91
C LEU A 75 -5.29 8.73 -3.31
N VAL A 76 -4.46 8.61 -2.28
CA VAL A 76 -4.20 7.33 -1.60
C VAL A 76 -5.47 6.77 -0.96
N ASN A 77 -6.29 7.61 -0.34
CA ASN A 77 -7.59 7.20 0.21
C ASN A 77 -8.61 6.75 -0.86
N ARG A 78 -8.37 7.08 -2.13
CA ARG A 78 -9.13 6.57 -3.29
C ARG A 78 -8.49 5.33 -3.94
N GLY A 79 -7.44 4.78 -3.32
CA GLY A 79 -6.76 3.58 -3.80
C GLY A 79 -5.64 3.84 -4.82
N TYR A 80 -5.27 5.09 -5.09
CA TYR A 80 -4.18 5.38 -6.02
C TYR A 80 -2.80 5.26 -5.36
N LYS A 81 -1.80 4.83 -6.14
CA LYS A 81 -0.38 4.91 -5.78
C LYS A 81 0.21 6.22 -6.28
N VAL A 82 1.04 6.87 -5.46
CA VAL A 82 1.66 8.16 -5.81
C VAL A 82 3.17 8.07 -5.70
N ALA A 83 3.87 8.22 -6.82
CA ALA A 83 5.34 8.28 -6.87
C ALA A 83 5.82 9.72 -6.71
N ILE A 84 6.68 9.97 -5.73
CA ILE A 84 7.26 11.29 -5.46
C ILE A 84 8.64 11.35 -6.10
N CYS A 85 8.75 12.11 -7.19
CA CYS A 85 10.00 12.29 -7.92
C CYS A 85 10.64 13.63 -7.60
N GLU A 86 11.85 13.59 -7.05
CA GLU A 86 12.59 14.76 -6.58
C GLU A 86 13.77 15.14 -7.47
N GLN A 87 14.27 16.35 -7.26
CA GLN A 87 15.54 16.80 -7.81
C GLN A 87 16.71 16.25 -7.00
N ILE A 88 17.62 15.51 -7.64
CA ILE A 88 18.85 15.05 -6.99
C ILE A 88 20.02 15.93 -7.42
N GLY A 89 20.78 16.42 -6.44
CA GLY A 89 21.93 17.30 -6.64
C GLY A 89 21.58 18.80 -6.54
N ASP A 90 22.58 19.65 -6.81
CA ASP A 90 22.44 21.10 -6.67
C ASP A 90 21.47 21.67 -7.73
N PRO A 91 20.36 22.34 -7.34
CA PRO A 91 19.44 22.98 -8.26
C PRO A 91 20.07 24.07 -9.14
N LYS A 92 21.21 24.62 -8.71
CA LYS A 92 21.94 25.67 -9.42
C LYS A 92 23.01 25.11 -10.38
N ALA A 93 23.18 23.79 -10.44
CA ALA A 93 24.13 23.16 -11.34
C ALA A 93 23.80 23.47 -12.81
N LYS A 94 24.85 23.66 -13.63
CA LYS A 94 24.69 23.84 -15.08
C LYS A 94 24.29 22.51 -15.71
N GLY A 95 23.04 22.40 -16.15
CA GLY A 95 22.52 21.23 -16.86
C GLY A 95 21.18 20.76 -16.27
N LEU A 96 20.62 19.71 -16.86
CA LEU A 96 19.40 19.09 -16.34
C LEU A 96 19.78 18.18 -15.16
N THR A 97 19.36 18.54 -13.96
CA THR A 97 19.57 17.75 -12.75
C THR A 97 18.92 16.36 -12.86
N LYS A 98 19.50 15.37 -12.18
CA LYS A 98 18.93 14.02 -12.13
C LYS A 98 17.59 14.06 -11.40
N ARG A 99 16.67 13.22 -11.86
CA ARG A 99 15.33 13.02 -11.29
C ARG A 99 15.25 11.59 -10.76
N GLU A 100 14.75 11.44 -9.55
CA GLU A 100 14.66 10.13 -8.91
C GLU A 100 13.39 10.04 -8.07
N VAL A 101 12.73 8.87 -8.12
CA VAL A 101 11.59 8.59 -7.24
C VAL A 101 12.14 8.22 -5.87
N ILE A 102 11.94 9.12 -4.92
CA ILE A 102 12.47 8.98 -3.56
C ILE A 102 11.49 8.27 -2.62
N LYS A 103 10.21 8.18 -3.00
CA LYS A 103 9.16 7.53 -2.21
C LYS A 103 7.97 7.20 -3.11
N ILE A 104 7.30 6.10 -2.83
CA ILE A 104 6.00 5.74 -3.40
C ILE A 104 5.04 5.63 -2.22
N VAL A 105 3.97 6.43 -2.24
CA VAL A 105 2.92 6.39 -1.22
C VAL A 105 1.79 5.52 -1.72
N THR A 106 1.46 4.49 -0.95
CA THR A 106 0.36 3.55 -1.24
C THR A 106 -0.59 3.48 -0.04
N PRO A 107 -1.81 2.95 -0.21
CA PRO A 107 -2.79 2.85 0.89
C PRO A 107 -2.26 2.11 2.12
N GLY A 108 -1.44 1.07 1.95
CA GLY A 108 -0.84 0.30 3.04
C GLY A 108 0.49 0.84 3.58
N THR A 109 1.09 1.82 2.91
CA THR A 109 2.41 2.39 3.30
C THR A 109 2.36 3.87 3.66
N VAL A 110 1.16 4.46 3.68
CA VAL A 110 0.96 5.84 4.12
C VAL A 110 1.31 6.00 5.60
N MET A 111 2.07 7.04 5.90
CA MET A 111 2.54 7.33 7.26
C MET A 111 1.97 8.63 7.84
N SER A 112 1.32 9.45 7.00
CA SER A 112 0.81 10.74 7.45
C SER A 112 -0.38 10.55 8.40
N GLU A 113 -0.33 11.19 9.56
CA GLU A 113 -1.43 11.14 10.55
C GLU A 113 -2.77 11.59 9.94
N ALA A 114 -2.77 12.55 9.04
CA ALA A 114 -3.99 13.04 8.38
C ALA A 114 -4.67 11.99 7.46
N ALA A 115 -3.92 10.98 6.99
CA ALA A 115 -4.48 9.88 6.21
C ALA A 115 -4.87 8.68 7.10
N LEU A 116 -4.20 8.53 8.25
CA LEU A 116 -4.41 7.42 9.15
C LEU A 116 -5.58 7.71 10.09
N SER A 117 -6.55 6.80 10.14
CA SER A 117 -7.54 6.88 11.21
C SER A 117 -6.89 6.41 12.50
N GLY A 118 -6.48 7.31 13.40
CA GLY A 118 -5.67 7.05 14.61
C GLY A 118 -6.23 6.06 15.66
N SER A 119 -7.21 5.24 15.31
CA SER A 119 -7.79 4.16 16.12
C SER A 119 -7.76 2.80 15.39
N LYS A 120 -7.09 2.69 14.23
CA LYS A 120 -6.94 1.44 13.49
C LYS A 120 -5.53 1.33 12.93
N ASN A 121 -4.95 0.14 13.03
CA ASN A 121 -3.73 -0.20 12.31
C ASN A 121 -3.94 -0.09 10.80
N ASN A 122 -2.87 0.28 10.11
CA ASN A 122 -2.83 0.43 8.66
C ASN A 122 -1.96 -0.66 8.05
N TYR A 123 -2.44 -1.90 8.16
CA TYR A 123 -1.69 -3.06 7.69
C TYR A 123 -1.59 -3.07 6.16
N ILE A 124 -0.40 -3.34 5.64
CA ILE A 124 -0.22 -3.95 4.33
C ILE A 124 -0.07 -5.45 4.52
N THR A 125 -0.72 -6.25 3.69
CA THR A 125 -0.67 -7.70 3.80
C THR A 125 -0.22 -8.36 2.51
N LEU A 126 0.27 -9.59 2.61
CA LEU A 126 0.65 -10.42 1.47
C LEU A 126 0.05 -11.82 1.64
N ILE A 127 -0.54 -12.34 0.57
CA ILE A 127 -0.98 -13.72 0.44
C ILE A 127 -0.02 -14.47 -0.49
N TYR A 128 0.44 -15.63 -0.02
CA TYR A 128 1.25 -16.57 -0.78
C TYR A 128 0.72 -18.00 -0.54
N GLU A 129 0.56 -18.79 -1.59
CA GLU A 129 0.16 -20.20 -1.49
C GLU A 129 1.23 -21.10 -2.10
N GLU A 130 1.66 -22.11 -1.34
CA GLU A 130 2.55 -23.17 -1.83
C GLU A 130 2.20 -24.47 -1.11
N ASN A 131 2.22 -25.61 -1.82
CA ASN A 131 1.93 -26.93 -1.24
C ASN A 131 0.59 -27.02 -0.47
N GLN A 132 -0.46 -26.35 -0.96
CA GLN A 132 -1.79 -26.27 -0.31
C GLN A 132 -1.80 -25.60 1.06
N GLN A 133 -0.72 -24.91 1.44
CA GLN A 133 -0.66 -24.06 2.61
C GLN A 133 -0.72 -22.60 2.16
N ILE A 134 -1.62 -21.84 2.77
CA ILE A 134 -1.73 -20.40 2.53
C ILE A 134 -1.02 -19.68 3.68
N VAL A 135 -0.15 -18.74 3.31
CA VAL A 135 0.49 -17.82 4.23
C VAL A 135 -0.14 -16.44 4.07
N LEU A 136 -0.58 -15.87 5.18
CA LEU A 136 -0.85 -14.44 5.29
C LEU A 136 0.32 -13.80 6.04
N ALA A 137 1.03 -12.87 5.42
CA ALA A 137 1.99 -12.01 6.11
C ALA A 137 1.41 -10.59 6.20
N GLY A 138 1.70 -9.87 7.27
CA GLY A 138 1.24 -8.50 7.42
C GLY A 138 2.23 -7.63 8.17
N ALA A 139 2.22 -6.33 7.85
CA ALA A 139 3.04 -5.33 8.51
C ALA A 139 2.28 -4.01 8.61
N ASP A 140 2.41 -3.32 9.73
CA ASP A 140 2.05 -1.92 9.88
C ASP A 140 3.33 -1.10 9.90
N ILE A 141 3.54 -0.34 8.82
CA ILE A 141 4.78 0.40 8.60
C ILE A 141 4.96 1.49 9.67
N THR A 142 3.87 1.97 10.28
CA THR A 142 3.89 3.07 11.24
C THR A 142 4.20 2.61 12.66
N THR A 143 3.73 1.41 13.05
CA THR A 143 3.91 0.88 14.40
C THR A 143 5.09 -0.07 14.52
N GLY A 144 5.57 -0.62 13.40
CA GLY A 144 6.61 -1.66 13.39
C GLY A 144 6.06 -3.08 13.60
N GLU A 145 4.74 -3.23 13.76
CA GLU A 145 4.12 -4.54 13.97
C GLU A 145 4.20 -5.39 12.70
N CYS A 146 4.76 -6.59 12.81
CA CYS A 146 4.70 -7.60 11.77
C CYS A 146 4.04 -8.88 12.30
N PHE A 147 3.29 -9.56 11.46
CA PHE A 147 2.67 -10.84 11.79
C PHE A 147 2.65 -11.80 10.61
N TYR A 148 2.40 -13.07 10.91
CA TYR A 148 2.03 -14.05 9.91
C TYR A 148 0.99 -15.04 10.44
N GLY A 149 0.16 -15.57 9.54
CA GLY A 149 -0.77 -16.67 9.78
C GLY A 149 -0.55 -17.79 8.78
N LEU A 150 -0.79 -19.02 9.21
CA LEU A 150 -0.76 -20.23 8.39
C LEU A 150 -2.15 -20.83 8.32
N TYR A 151 -2.60 -21.15 7.11
CA TYR A 151 -3.91 -21.74 6.88
C TYR A 151 -3.75 -23.00 6.03
N ASP A 152 -4.14 -24.14 6.61
CA ASP A 152 -4.09 -25.45 5.99
C ASP A 152 -5.43 -26.21 6.17
N GLY A 153 -5.50 -27.39 5.57
CA GLY A 153 -6.72 -28.20 5.57
C GLY A 153 -7.79 -27.74 4.59
N ALA A 154 -9.00 -28.30 4.76
CA ALA A 154 -10.12 -28.08 3.84
C ALA A 154 -10.70 -26.66 3.93
N ASP A 155 -10.69 -26.06 5.12
CA ASP A 155 -11.31 -24.76 5.38
C ASP A 155 -10.34 -23.58 5.28
N ARG A 156 -9.08 -23.82 4.89
CA ARG A 156 -8.01 -22.81 4.84
C ARG A 156 -8.40 -21.50 4.15
N CYS A 157 -9.10 -21.61 3.02
CA CYS A 157 -9.52 -20.45 2.25
C CYS A 157 -10.56 -19.64 3.03
N GLN A 158 -11.51 -20.29 3.71
CA GLN A 158 -12.53 -19.59 4.48
C GLN A 158 -11.93 -18.89 5.70
N LEU A 159 -11.05 -19.58 6.43
CA LEU A 159 -10.34 -19.02 7.58
C LEU A 159 -9.50 -17.80 7.21
N LEU A 160 -8.83 -17.83 6.06
CA LEU A 160 -8.12 -16.68 5.53
C LEU A 160 -9.08 -15.50 5.29
N LEU A 161 -10.20 -15.72 4.58
CA LEU A 161 -11.16 -14.65 4.29
C LEU A 161 -11.73 -14.02 5.57
N ASP A 162 -11.99 -14.82 6.59
CA ASP A 162 -12.42 -14.33 7.91
C ASP A 162 -11.33 -13.49 8.60
N GLU A 163 -10.05 -13.85 8.44
CA GLU A 163 -8.94 -13.03 8.89
C GLU A 163 -8.85 -11.69 8.12
N LEU A 164 -8.97 -11.72 6.78
CA LEU A 164 -8.94 -10.51 5.97
C LEU A 164 -10.07 -9.55 6.37
N TYR A 165 -11.27 -10.08 6.62
CA TYR A 165 -12.40 -9.28 7.12
C TYR A 165 -12.15 -8.67 8.49
N ARG A 166 -11.41 -9.36 9.36
CA ARG A 166 -11.07 -8.85 10.70
C ARG A 166 -10.06 -7.71 10.61
N LEU A 167 -9.04 -7.87 9.78
CA LEU A 167 -7.95 -6.90 9.60
C LEU A 167 -8.41 -5.65 8.84
N MET A 168 -9.30 -5.79 7.85
CA MET A 168 -9.77 -4.72 6.98
C MET A 168 -8.62 -3.87 6.42
N MET A 169 -7.61 -4.54 5.84
CA MET A 169 -6.43 -3.88 5.29
C MET A 169 -6.75 -2.99 4.06
N PRO A 170 -6.09 -1.83 3.92
CA PRO A 170 -6.20 -1.00 2.72
C PRO A 170 -5.41 -1.54 1.51
N GLU A 171 -4.44 -2.43 1.71
CA GLU A 171 -3.58 -2.94 0.64
C GLU A 171 -3.21 -4.41 0.84
N LEU A 172 -3.33 -5.18 -0.25
CA LEU A 172 -3.03 -6.59 -0.33
C LEU A 172 -2.09 -6.87 -1.50
N LEU A 173 -0.97 -7.53 -1.21
CA LEU A 173 -0.06 -8.12 -2.18
C LEU A 173 -0.46 -9.58 -2.40
N LEU A 174 -0.47 -10.01 -3.65
CA LEU A 174 -0.91 -11.34 -4.04
C LEU A 174 0.12 -12.00 -4.93
N VAL A 175 0.83 -12.98 -4.38
CA VAL A 175 1.86 -13.71 -5.11
C VAL A 175 1.21 -14.88 -5.86
N LYS A 176 1.36 -14.90 -7.18
CA LYS A 176 0.83 -15.94 -8.06
C LYS A 176 1.79 -17.13 -8.17
N PRO A 177 1.28 -18.34 -8.48
CA PRO A 177 -0.13 -18.71 -8.59
C PRO A 177 -0.78 -19.01 -7.23
N PHE A 178 -2.10 -18.97 -7.16
CA PHE A 178 -2.87 -19.40 -5.99
C PHE A 178 -4.24 -19.96 -6.42
N SER A 179 -4.82 -20.84 -5.61
CA SER A 179 -5.85 -21.80 -6.02
C SER A 179 -7.29 -21.29 -5.95
N PHE A 180 -7.52 -20.12 -5.38
CA PHE A 180 -8.86 -19.59 -5.05
C PHE A 180 -9.07 -18.14 -5.49
N GLU A 181 -8.43 -17.74 -6.61
CA GLU A 181 -8.47 -16.38 -7.16
C GLU A 181 -9.87 -15.80 -7.31
N ASP A 182 -10.78 -16.52 -7.96
CA ASP A 182 -12.15 -16.04 -8.17
C ASP A 182 -12.87 -15.78 -6.84
N LYS A 183 -12.76 -16.70 -5.88
CA LYS A 183 -13.36 -16.57 -4.55
C LYS A 183 -12.80 -15.37 -3.78
N LEU A 184 -11.48 -15.14 -3.86
CA LEU A 184 -10.83 -13.99 -3.22
C LEU A 184 -11.29 -12.69 -3.85
N ARG A 185 -11.35 -12.60 -5.18
CA ARG A 185 -11.79 -11.40 -5.89
C ARG A 185 -13.23 -11.04 -5.59
N ASP A 186 -14.13 -12.02 -5.60
CA ASP A 186 -15.54 -11.83 -5.22
C ASP A 186 -15.67 -11.32 -3.79
N PHE A 187 -14.89 -11.90 -2.87
CA PHE A 187 -14.86 -11.47 -1.48
C PHE A 187 -14.37 -10.03 -1.34
N LEU A 188 -13.25 -9.66 -1.97
CA LEU A 188 -12.68 -8.32 -1.91
C LEU A 188 -13.65 -7.29 -2.51
N ALA A 189 -14.23 -7.57 -3.68
CA ALA A 189 -15.21 -6.70 -4.31
C ALA A 189 -16.44 -6.46 -3.41
N LEU A 190 -16.91 -7.50 -2.72
CA LEU A 190 -18.10 -7.41 -1.87
C LEU A 190 -17.82 -6.79 -0.49
N ARG A 191 -16.67 -7.09 0.12
CA ARG A 191 -16.39 -6.80 1.53
C ARG A 191 -15.34 -5.71 1.73
N MET A 192 -14.45 -5.54 0.77
CA MET A 192 -13.29 -4.65 0.85
C MET A 192 -13.05 -3.90 -0.47
N PRO A 193 -14.06 -3.20 -1.02
CA PRO A 193 -14.01 -2.64 -2.37
C PRO A 193 -12.92 -1.57 -2.58
N ASN A 194 -12.39 -1.00 -1.50
CA ASN A 194 -11.32 0.00 -1.53
C ASN A 194 -9.93 -0.59 -1.24
N CYS A 195 -9.82 -1.92 -1.11
CA CYS A 195 -8.53 -2.57 -0.92
C CYS A 195 -7.75 -2.54 -2.23
N LEU A 196 -6.57 -1.92 -2.23
CA LEU A 196 -5.66 -1.97 -3.35
C LEU A 196 -5.03 -3.36 -3.43
N VAL A 197 -5.19 -4.04 -4.57
CA VAL A 197 -4.59 -5.36 -4.81
C VAL A 197 -3.42 -5.21 -5.78
N ASN A 198 -2.24 -5.66 -5.37
CA ASN A 198 -1.06 -5.75 -6.22
C ASN A 198 -0.73 -7.21 -6.49
N GLU A 199 -0.62 -7.57 -7.76
CA GLU A 199 -0.23 -8.92 -8.17
C GLU A 199 1.26 -9.00 -8.42
N MET A 200 1.86 -10.10 -7.98
CA MET A 200 3.28 -10.38 -8.10
C MET A 200 3.50 -11.77 -8.69
N ASP A 201 4.41 -11.89 -9.64
CA ASP A 201 4.68 -13.16 -10.33
C ASP A 201 5.66 -14.07 -9.58
N SER A 202 6.39 -13.53 -8.61
CA SER A 202 7.40 -14.26 -7.85
C SER A 202 7.54 -13.73 -6.43
N VAL A 203 8.01 -14.61 -5.55
CA VAL A 203 8.52 -14.22 -4.23
C VAL A 203 9.86 -13.51 -4.34
N SER A 204 10.29 -12.88 -3.24
CA SER A 204 11.61 -12.26 -3.10
C SER A 204 12.75 -13.20 -3.53
N ALA A 205 13.73 -12.65 -4.26
CA ALA A 205 14.98 -13.34 -4.54
C ALA A 205 15.99 -13.27 -3.37
N HIS A 206 15.72 -12.43 -2.36
CA HIS A 206 16.62 -12.12 -1.24
C HIS A 206 16.02 -12.54 0.10
N VAL A 207 15.41 -13.74 0.14
CA VAL A 207 14.63 -14.22 1.30
C VAL A 207 15.45 -14.19 2.58
N ASP A 208 16.61 -14.86 2.59
CA ASP A 208 17.45 -14.97 3.78
C ASP A 208 17.98 -13.61 4.23
N ASP A 209 18.45 -12.79 3.28
CA ASP A 209 18.99 -11.46 3.57
C ASP A 209 17.94 -10.57 4.26
N ARG A 210 16.69 -10.56 3.75
CA ARG A 210 15.61 -9.76 4.36
C ARG A 210 15.21 -10.26 5.74
N ILE A 211 15.11 -11.58 5.91
CA ILE A 211 14.78 -12.17 7.21
C ILE A 211 15.88 -11.89 8.23
N ILE A 212 17.16 -11.96 7.82
CA ILE A 212 18.31 -11.65 8.68
C ILE A 212 18.37 -10.17 9.01
N GLN A 213 18.11 -9.30 8.04
CA GLN A 213 18.12 -7.85 8.19
C GLN A 213 17.10 -7.37 9.24
N HIS A 214 15.90 -7.97 9.25
CA HIS A 214 14.80 -7.50 10.09
C HIS A 214 14.67 -8.26 11.41
N PHE A 215 14.95 -9.57 11.43
CA PHE A 215 14.65 -10.41 12.59
C PHE A 215 15.90 -11.06 13.17
N ASN A 216 16.06 -10.88 14.48
CA ASN A 216 17.04 -11.63 15.27
C ASN A 216 16.74 -13.14 15.21
N ALA A 217 17.76 -13.97 15.38
CA ALA A 217 17.65 -15.43 15.24
C ALA A 217 16.47 -16.07 16.03
N GLN A 218 16.11 -15.51 17.18
CA GLN A 218 15.01 -15.98 18.02
C GLN A 218 13.61 -15.65 17.48
N ASN A 219 13.49 -14.64 16.62
CA ASN A 219 12.22 -14.14 16.06
C ASN A 219 12.03 -14.55 14.59
N ARG A 220 12.95 -15.33 14.01
CA ARG A 220 12.85 -15.78 12.63
C ARG A 220 11.82 -16.91 12.54
N PRO A 221 10.95 -16.90 11.52
CA PRO A 221 10.05 -18.01 11.30
C PRO A 221 10.86 -19.23 10.83
N GLU A 222 10.51 -20.42 11.33
CA GLU A 222 11.14 -21.68 10.91
C GLU A 222 10.61 -22.17 9.56
N ASN A 223 9.34 -21.88 9.26
CA ASN A 223 8.67 -22.31 8.05
C ASN A 223 9.15 -21.51 6.81
N GLU A 224 9.57 -22.23 5.77
CA GLU A 224 10.12 -21.62 4.55
C GLU A 224 9.10 -20.81 3.74
N GLN A 225 7.83 -21.26 3.67
CA GLN A 225 6.76 -20.50 3.02
C GLN A 225 6.54 -19.15 3.72
N VAL A 226 6.63 -19.13 5.05
CA VAL A 226 6.53 -17.90 5.84
C VAL A 226 7.70 -16.96 5.55
N LYS A 227 8.94 -17.47 5.51
CA LYS A 227 10.11 -16.66 5.16
C LYS A 227 9.93 -16.00 3.79
N LYS A 228 9.52 -16.77 2.78
CA LYS A 228 9.26 -16.25 1.43
C LYS A 228 8.21 -15.12 1.45
N ALA A 229 7.06 -15.35 2.10
CA ALA A 229 5.98 -14.37 2.16
C ALA A 229 6.41 -13.07 2.87
N VAL A 230 7.03 -13.20 4.05
CA VAL A 230 7.49 -12.06 4.85
C VAL A 230 8.60 -11.29 4.13
N ALA A 231 9.58 -11.97 3.54
CA ALA A 231 10.63 -11.31 2.77
C ALA A 231 10.08 -10.56 1.55
N THR A 232 9.10 -11.13 0.85
CA THR A 232 8.45 -10.48 -0.29
C THR A 232 7.67 -9.23 0.12
N LEU A 233 6.96 -9.29 1.26
CA LEU A 233 6.29 -8.12 1.85
C LEU A 233 7.29 -7.02 2.24
N LEU A 234 8.42 -7.42 2.83
CA LEU A 234 9.48 -6.49 3.21
C LEU A 234 10.16 -5.86 1.99
N ASP A 235 10.43 -6.63 0.93
CA ASP A 235 10.95 -6.08 -0.33
C ASP A 235 10.04 -4.98 -0.89
N TYR A 236 8.73 -5.26 -0.94
CA TYR A 236 7.76 -4.25 -1.38
C TYR A 236 7.77 -3.01 -0.47
N ALA A 237 7.85 -3.18 0.84
CA ALA A 237 7.95 -2.08 1.78
C ALA A 237 9.22 -1.24 1.57
N HIS A 238 10.38 -1.88 1.32
CA HIS A 238 11.63 -1.19 1.00
C HIS A 238 11.55 -0.43 -0.32
N ASP A 239 10.96 -1.04 -1.35
CA ASP A 239 10.85 -0.46 -2.69
C ASP A 239 9.91 0.76 -2.72
N THR A 240 8.88 0.76 -1.87
CA THR A 240 7.89 1.83 -1.77
C THR A 240 8.32 2.94 -0.81
N VAL A 241 8.64 2.59 0.44
CA VAL A 241 8.95 3.57 1.49
C VAL A 241 10.30 4.24 1.24
N LYS A 242 11.30 3.47 0.76
CA LYS A 242 12.65 3.95 0.44
C LYS A 242 13.37 4.68 1.58
N THR A 243 13.10 4.28 2.83
CA THR A 243 13.81 4.74 4.03
C THR A 243 14.29 3.56 4.86
N ASP A 244 15.00 3.82 5.96
CA ASP A 244 15.27 2.77 6.93
C ASP A 244 13.96 2.21 7.52
N LEU A 245 13.89 0.89 7.61
CA LEU A 245 12.75 0.12 8.11
C LEU A 245 13.18 -0.85 9.23
N SER A 246 14.30 -0.57 9.89
CA SER A 246 14.86 -1.39 10.98
C SER A 246 13.93 -1.58 12.19
N HIS A 247 12.90 -0.74 12.33
CA HIS A 247 11.86 -0.88 13.36
C HIS A 247 10.89 -2.04 13.09
N LEU A 248 10.77 -2.52 11.85
CA LEU A 248 10.00 -3.73 11.51
C LEU A 248 10.78 -4.97 11.92
N ASN A 249 10.87 -5.24 13.23
CA ASN A 249 11.78 -6.23 13.80
C ASN A 249 11.14 -7.28 14.72
N ARG A 250 9.81 -7.24 14.86
CA ARG A 250 9.05 -8.20 15.65
C ARG A 250 8.00 -8.88 14.80
N LEU A 251 8.19 -10.18 14.55
CA LEU A 251 7.27 -11.03 13.82
C LEU A 251 6.44 -11.89 14.78
N THR A 252 5.12 -11.74 14.75
CA THR A 252 4.20 -12.49 15.62
C THR A 252 3.42 -13.54 14.83
N TYR A 253 3.30 -14.75 15.36
CA TYR A 253 2.42 -15.76 14.79
C TYR A 253 0.96 -15.53 15.23
N LEU A 254 0.05 -15.43 14.27
CA LEU A 254 -1.39 -15.40 14.49
C LEU A 254 -1.90 -16.82 14.75
N ASP A 255 -1.90 -17.18 16.04
CA ASP A 255 -2.37 -18.47 16.50
C ASP A 255 -3.89 -18.46 16.71
N SER A 256 -4.62 -19.04 15.75
CA SER A 256 -6.08 -19.13 15.80
C SER A 256 -6.61 -19.96 16.98
N SER A 257 -5.78 -20.81 17.59
CA SER A 257 -6.18 -21.62 18.76
C SER A 257 -6.24 -20.82 20.07
N LYS A 258 -5.60 -19.65 20.12
CA LYS A 258 -5.49 -18.83 21.33
C LYS A 258 -6.56 -17.75 21.45
N ALA A 259 -7.43 -17.61 20.46
CA ALA A 259 -8.49 -16.62 20.42
C ALA A 259 -9.83 -17.26 20.10
N LEU A 260 -10.93 -16.62 20.53
CA LEU A 260 -12.26 -17.00 20.08
C LEU A 260 -12.37 -16.70 18.58
N PHE A 261 -12.59 -17.74 17.79
CA PHE A 261 -12.89 -17.57 16.37
C PHE A 261 -14.30 -16.99 16.20
N ILE A 262 -14.39 -15.92 15.43
CA ILE A 262 -15.66 -15.28 15.03
C ILE A 262 -15.61 -15.16 13.51
N ASP A 263 -16.55 -15.82 12.83
CA ASP A 263 -16.65 -15.77 11.37
C ASP A 263 -17.10 -14.39 10.86
N THR A 264 -16.90 -14.14 9.57
CA THR A 264 -17.28 -12.87 8.91
C THR A 264 -18.74 -12.49 9.12
N TYR A 265 -19.67 -13.45 9.08
CA TYR A 265 -21.11 -13.18 9.21
C TYR A 265 -21.45 -12.75 10.64
N THR A 266 -20.92 -13.48 11.63
CA THR A 266 -21.07 -13.15 13.04
C THR A 266 -20.42 -11.80 13.37
N LEU A 267 -19.19 -11.54 12.92
CA LEU A 267 -18.49 -10.27 13.15
C LEU A 267 -19.27 -9.07 12.58
N ARG A 268 -19.86 -9.26 11.39
CA ARG A 268 -20.68 -8.26 10.72
C ARG A 268 -22.00 -7.98 11.46
N ASN A 269 -22.69 -9.02 11.92
CA ASN A 269 -23.98 -8.86 12.60
C ASN A 269 -23.85 -8.36 14.05
N LEU A 270 -22.72 -8.62 14.70
CA LEU A 270 -22.44 -8.10 16.04
C LEU A 270 -22.05 -6.61 16.03
N GLU A 271 -21.83 -6.02 14.85
CA GLU A 271 -21.42 -4.62 14.68
C GLU A 271 -20.28 -4.21 15.63
N ILE A 272 -19.26 -5.07 15.80
CA ILE A 272 -18.23 -4.87 16.86
C ILE A 272 -17.46 -3.58 16.65
N THR A 273 -16.92 -3.36 15.45
CA THR A 273 -16.13 -2.16 15.10
C THR A 273 -16.68 -1.37 13.92
N ARG A 274 -17.73 -1.90 13.27
CA ARG A 274 -18.38 -1.33 12.08
C ARG A 274 -19.87 -1.67 12.08
N ASN A 275 -20.71 -0.69 11.76
CA ASN A 275 -22.14 -0.91 11.63
C ASN A 275 -22.52 -1.48 10.24
N LEU A 276 -23.76 -1.95 10.10
CA LEU A 276 -24.37 -2.52 8.90
C LEU A 276 -24.90 -1.47 7.93
N ARG A 277 -25.15 -0.24 8.40
CA ARG A 277 -25.80 0.83 7.63
C ARG A 277 -24.85 1.42 6.58
N ASP A 278 -23.69 1.86 7.03
CA ASP A 278 -22.69 2.56 6.22
C ASP A 278 -21.26 2.03 6.41
N GLY A 279 -21.07 1.03 7.28
CA GLY A 279 -19.74 0.49 7.60
C GLY A 279 -18.91 1.41 8.52
N GLY A 280 -19.52 2.48 9.03
CA GLY A 280 -18.94 3.45 9.95
C GLY A 280 -18.82 2.92 11.38
N LYS A 281 -18.16 3.71 12.24
CA LYS A 281 -17.90 3.35 13.65
C LYS A 281 -19.05 3.68 14.59
N LYS A 282 -19.98 4.56 14.20
CA LYS A 282 -21.09 4.99 15.06
C LYS A 282 -22.03 3.82 15.37
N ASP A 283 -22.58 3.82 16.57
CA ASP A 283 -23.54 2.81 17.06
C ASP A 283 -22.95 1.38 17.11
N THR A 284 -21.62 1.25 17.26
CA THR A 284 -20.93 -0.04 17.36
C THR A 284 -20.59 -0.40 18.81
N LEU A 285 -20.28 -1.67 19.08
CA LEU A 285 -19.79 -2.07 20.41
C LEU A 285 -18.54 -1.28 20.81
N TYR A 286 -17.62 -1.08 19.87
CA TYR A 286 -16.39 -0.30 20.08
C TYR A 286 -16.69 1.16 20.45
N ASP A 287 -17.63 1.81 19.76
CA ASP A 287 -18.06 3.19 20.05
C ASP A 287 -18.62 3.31 21.48
N ALA A 288 -19.35 2.30 21.94
CA ALA A 288 -19.94 2.27 23.28
C ALA A 288 -18.90 2.06 24.42
N VAL A 289 -17.73 1.48 24.13
CA VAL A 289 -16.73 1.12 25.16
C VAL A 289 -15.41 1.88 25.04
N SER A 290 -15.18 2.60 23.94
CA SER A 290 -13.93 3.32 23.67
C SER A 290 -13.88 4.66 24.43
N TYR A 291 -13.41 4.60 25.68
CA TYR A 291 -13.12 5.76 26.53
C TYR A 291 -11.62 5.99 26.75
N THR A 292 -10.77 5.37 25.92
CA THR A 292 -9.33 5.58 25.96
C THR A 292 -8.99 7.00 25.55
N HIS A 293 -8.41 7.78 26.46
CA HIS A 293 -7.82 9.08 26.13
C HIS A 293 -6.49 8.85 25.39
N LEU A 294 -6.36 9.44 24.20
CA LEU A 294 -5.07 9.58 23.49
C LEU A 294 -4.21 10.65 24.16
#